data_AF-A0A373VM63-F1
#
_entry.id   AF-A0A373VM63-F1
#
_cell.length_a   1.000
_cell.length_b   1.000
_cell.length_c   1.000
_cell.angle_alpha   90.00
_cell.angle_beta   90.00
_cell.angle_gamma   90.00
#
_symmetry.space_group_name_H-M   'P 1'
#
loop_
_entity.id
_entity.type
_entity.pdbx_description
1 polymer ?
#
loop_
_entity_poly.entity_id
_entity_poly.type
_entity_poly.pdbx_seq_one_letter_code
_entity_poly.pdbx_strand_id
1 'polypeptide(L)'
;MKPKHIKKVLMSEINKVANNPKDYCFHPDTDFTRKRKISMKAVLTGIIGMGSGSLTNELIDFFHASPQMPTPSAFLQQRSKIKPEAFRSIFDGFNETITKGFSEKMPIFAVDGSDIQIATNPGDTGSYYPGSNGQKGYNLLHLNALYEIDYHIYADS
;
A
#
# COMPACT_ATOMS: atom_id res chain seq x y z
N MET A 1 -0.60 18.72 12.31
CA MET A 1 0.82 18.32 12.19
C MET A 1 1.46 18.94 10.94
N LYS A 2 2.74 19.34 10.93
CA LYS A 2 3.36 19.97 9.74
C LYS A 2 3.60 18.92 8.63
N PRO A 3 3.32 19.19 7.33
CA PRO A 3 3.49 18.21 6.25
C PRO A 3 4.89 17.58 6.16
N LYS A 4 5.94 18.37 6.43
CA LYS A 4 7.34 17.88 6.47
C LYS A 4 7.55 16.79 7.53
N HIS A 5 6.85 16.89 8.67
CA HIS A 5 6.94 15.89 9.74
C HIS A 5 6.21 14.60 9.34
N ILE A 6 4.99 14.72 8.79
CA ILE A 6 4.20 13.57 8.31
C ILE A 6 4.99 12.77 7.28
N LYS A 7 5.59 13.46 6.30
CA LYS A 7 6.46 12.82 5.30
C LYS A 7 7.67 12.12 5.93
N LYS A 8 8.26 12.71 6.98
CA LYS A 8 9.39 12.10 7.69
C LYS A 8 8.97 10.81 8.41
N VAL A 9 7.80 10.79 9.03
CA VAL A 9 7.24 9.60 9.68
C VAL A 9 6.99 8.51 8.64
N LEU A 10 6.28 8.82 7.54
CA LEU A 10 6.03 7.85 6.48
C LEU A 10 7.33 7.25 5.91
N MET A 11 8.32 8.10 5.62
CA MET A 11 9.61 7.62 5.12
C MET A 11 10.38 6.79 6.17
N SER A 12 10.22 7.08 7.46
CA SER A 12 10.79 6.27 8.54
C SER A 12 10.20 4.87 8.54
N GLU A 13 8.88 4.73 8.48
CA GLU A 13 8.21 3.43 8.50
C GLU A 13 8.51 2.61 7.24
N ILE A 14 8.53 3.25 6.07
CA ILE A 14 9.00 2.61 4.82
C ILE A 14 10.43 2.08 4.98
N ASN A 15 11.34 2.84 5.60
CA ASN A 15 12.71 2.38 5.80
C ASN A 15 12.78 1.21 6.79
N LYS A 16 12.00 1.23 7.87
CA LYS A 16 11.95 0.12 8.84
C LYS A 16 11.55 -1.18 8.14
N VAL A 17 10.49 -1.15 7.34
CA VAL A 17 10.03 -2.33 6.59
C VAL A 17 11.03 -2.74 5.51
N ALA A 18 11.55 -1.78 4.74
CA ALA A 18 12.51 -2.06 3.67
C ALA A 18 13.85 -2.65 4.16
N ASN A 19 14.24 -2.37 5.41
CA ASN A 19 15.46 -2.90 6.03
C ASN A 19 15.29 -4.31 6.60
N ASN A 20 14.06 -4.84 6.66
CA ASN A 20 13.74 -6.17 7.18
C ASN A 20 13.06 -7.06 6.12
N PRO A 21 13.67 -7.27 4.93
CA PRO A 21 13.03 -7.99 3.84
C PRO A 21 12.65 -9.44 4.19
N LYS A 22 13.34 -10.06 5.17
CA LYS A 22 13.04 -11.43 5.62
C LYS A 22 11.61 -11.60 6.13
N ASP A 23 11.08 -10.58 6.78
CA ASP A 23 9.74 -10.66 7.38
C ASP A 23 8.66 -10.43 6.30
N TYR A 24 9.00 -9.61 5.29
CA TYR A 24 8.04 -9.01 4.38
C TYR A 24 8.14 -9.50 2.92
N CYS A 25 9.01 -10.46 2.61
CA CYS A 25 9.13 -11.04 1.27
C CYS A 25 8.72 -12.51 1.25
N PHE A 26 8.17 -12.97 0.11
CA PHE A 26 7.76 -14.36 -0.08
C PHE A 26 8.93 -15.34 0.02
N HIS A 27 10.11 -14.98 -0.49
CA HIS A 27 11.32 -15.80 -0.41
C HIS A 27 12.43 -15.07 0.39
N PRO A 28 12.44 -15.17 1.72
CA PRO A 28 13.31 -14.35 2.58
C PRO A 28 14.81 -14.53 2.34
N ASP A 29 15.23 -15.68 1.81
CA ASP A 29 16.63 -15.99 1.55
C ASP A 29 17.16 -15.43 0.21
N THR A 30 16.27 -15.01 -0.70
CA THR A 30 16.64 -14.62 -2.08
C THR A 30 16.10 -13.26 -2.49
N ASP A 31 14.92 -12.89 -2.01
CA ASP A 31 14.28 -11.63 -2.34
C ASP A 31 14.91 -10.47 -1.56
N PHE A 32 15.31 -9.44 -2.30
CA PHE A 32 15.95 -8.22 -1.79
C PHE A 32 17.19 -8.41 -0.87
N THR A 33 17.81 -9.59 -0.87
CA THR A 33 19.06 -9.85 -0.11
C THR A 33 20.31 -9.23 -0.74
N ARG A 34 20.25 -8.84 -2.02
CA ARG A 34 21.35 -8.20 -2.76
C ARG A 34 20.99 -6.78 -3.16
N LYS A 35 22.00 -5.93 -3.35
CA LYS A 35 21.82 -4.58 -3.93
C LYS A 35 21.30 -4.71 -5.36
N ARG A 36 20.11 -4.16 -5.60
CA ARG A 36 19.42 -4.18 -6.90
C ARG A 36 19.19 -2.76 -7.42
N LYS A 37 18.98 -2.65 -8.74
CA LYS A 37 18.61 -1.39 -9.40
C LYS A 37 17.28 -0.83 -8.87
N ILE A 38 16.34 -1.71 -8.55
CA ILE A 38 15.07 -1.38 -7.90
C ILE A 38 15.13 -1.99 -6.49
N SER A 39 15.29 -1.15 -5.47
CA SER A 39 15.33 -1.57 -4.08
C SER A 39 13.92 -1.81 -3.54
N MET A 40 13.78 -2.59 -2.46
CA MET A 40 12.49 -2.78 -1.77
C MET A 40 11.88 -1.43 -1.36
N LYS A 41 12.69 -0.53 -0.80
CA LYS A 41 12.30 0.85 -0.50
C LYS A 41 11.71 1.58 -1.70
N ALA A 42 12.33 1.48 -2.88
CA ALA A 42 11.85 2.14 -4.08
C ALA A 42 10.48 1.58 -4.51
N VAL A 43 10.28 0.26 -4.42
CA VAL A 43 8.98 -0.37 -4.73
C VAL A 43 7.90 0.09 -3.74
N LEU A 44 8.17 0.05 -2.44
CA LEU A 44 7.23 0.48 -1.39
C LEU A 44 6.85 1.96 -1.55
N THR A 45 7.86 2.83 -1.69
CA THR A 45 7.64 4.27 -1.89
C THR A 45 6.88 4.55 -3.17
N GLY A 46 7.23 3.84 -4.25
CA GLY A 46 6.57 3.98 -5.54
C GLY A 46 5.09 3.62 -5.46
N ILE A 47 4.73 2.46 -4.89
CA ILE A 47 3.33 2.02 -4.79
C ILE A 47 2.50 2.98 -3.93
N ILE A 48 3.03 3.43 -2.78
CA ILE A 48 2.31 4.37 -1.90
C ILE A 48 2.14 5.74 -2.57
N GLY A 49 3.07 6.14 -3.43
CA GLY A 49 3.05 7.43 -4.12
C GLY A 49 2.22 7.47 -5.41
N MET A 50 1.68 6.34 -5.88
CA MET A 50 0.96 6.27 -7.15
C MET A 50 -0.37 7.03 -7.12
N GLY A 51 -0.62 7.85 -8.14
CA GLY A 51 -1.73 8.81 -8.22
C GLY A 51 -2.89 8.41 -9.14
N SER A 52 -3.05 7.12 -9.43
CA SER A 52 -4.08 6.51 -10.31
C SER A 52 -3.85 6.60 -11.83
N GLY A 53 -2.64 6.94 -12.29
CA GLY A 53 -2.24 6.89 -13.68
C GLY A 53 -1.89 5.47 -14.17
N SER A 54 -1.55 5.37 -15.46
CA SER A 54 -0.96 4.12 -15.98
C SER A 54 0.38 3.85 -15.28
N LEU A 55 0.73 2.58 -15.05
CA LEU A 55 2.00 2.22 -14.39
C LEU A 55 3.22 2.85 -15.10
N THR A 56 3.18 2.99 -16.43
CA THR A 56 4.25 3.67 -17.17
C THR A 56 4.40 5.13 -16.75
N ASN A 57 3.28 5.88 -16.68
CA ASN A 57 3.31 7.29 -16.30
C ASN A 57 3.75 7.47 -14.84
N GLU A 58 3.23 6.63 -13.95
CA GLU A 58 3.61 6.63 -12.54
C GLU A 58 5.11 6.40 -12.34
N LEU A 59 5.71 5.49 -13.13
CA LEU A 59 7.15 5.26 -13.09
C LEU A 59 7.95 6.43 -13.67
N ILE A 60 7.45 7.09 -14.72
CA ILE A 60 8.08 8.30 -15.27
C ILE A 60 8.13 9.39 -14.21
N ASP A 61 7.02 9.62 -13.51
CA ASP A 61 6.92 10.63 -12.46
C ASP A 61 7.82 10.28 -11.26
N PHE A 62 7.76 9.03 -10.79
CA PHE A 62 8.53 8.56 -9.65
C PHE A 62 10.05 8.54 -9.89
N PHE A 63 10.49 8.16 -11.09
CA PHE A 63 11.91 8.13 -11.46
C PHE A 63 12.37 9.40 -12.19
N HIS A 64 11.53 10.44 -12.25
CA HIS A 64 11.83 11.73 -12.89
C HIS A 64 12.35 11.59 -14.33
N ALA A 65 11.71 10.70 -15.12
CA ALA A 65 12.09 10.38 -16.49
C ALA A 65 13.59 9.99 -16.66
N SER A 66 14.21 9.43 -15.61
CA SER A 66 15.61 9.01 -15.65
C SER A 66 15.85 8.00 -16.79
N PRO A 67 16.96 8.10 -17.54
CA PRO A 67 17.34 7.06 -18.52
C PRO A 67 17.57 5.69 -17.87
N GLN A 68 17.78 5.64 -16.55
CA GLN A 68 17.93 4.43 -15.78
C GLN A 68 16.60 3.93 -15.20
N MET A 69 15.45 4.55 -15.52
CA MET A 69 14.14 4.09 -15.07
C MET A 69 13.92 2.60 -15.44
N PRO A 70 13.33 1.80 -14.54
CA PRO A 70 12.97 0.43 -14.85
C PRO A 70 11.76 0.36 -15.79
N THR A 71 11.63 -0.75 -16.50
CA THR A 71 10.40 -1.02 -17.25
C THR A 71 9.25 -1.35 -16.29
N PRO A 72 7.97 -1.15 -16.70
CA PRO A 72 6.81 -1.58 -15.92
C PRO A 72 6.88 -3.06 -15.50
N SER A 73 7.31 -3.94 -16.41
CA SER A 73 7.49 -5.37 -16.12
C SER A 73 8.55 -5.61 -15.04
N ALA A 74 9.71 -4.95 -15.13
CA ALA A 74 10.76 -5.09 -14.11
C ALA A 74 10.30 -4.60 -12.73
N PHE A 75 9.48 -3.54 -12.68
CA PHE A 75 8.87 -3.05 -11.45
C PHE A 75 7.87 -4.07 -10.87
N LEU A 76 6.96 -4.60 -11.70
CA LEU A 76 5.99 -5.62 -11.29
C LEU A 76 6.66 -6.89 -10.75
N GLN A 77 7.76 -7.32 -11.36
CA GLN A 77 8.57 -8.44 -10.88
C GLN A 77 9.23 -8.20 -9.51
N GLN A 78 9.53 -6.94 -9.16
CA GLN A 78 9.99 -6.64 -7.79
C GLN A 78 8.82 -6.52 -6.82
N ARG A 79 7.70 -5.92 -7.25
CA ARG A 79 6.47 -5.86 -6.45
C ARG A 79 5.99 -7.26 -6.04
N SER A 80 5.99 -8.23 -6.96
CA SER A 80 5.48 -9.58 -6.71
C SER A 80 6.24 -10.37 -5.63
N LYS A 81 7.39 -9.85 -5.18
CA LYS A 81 8.21 -10.45 -4.11
C LYS A 81 7.79 -10.00 -2.73
N ILE A 82 7.14 -8.84 -2.63
CA ILE A 82 6.75 -8.19 -1.38
C ILE A 82 5.38 -8.73 -0.99
N LYS A 83 5.26 -9.20 0.25
CA LYS A 83 3.98 -9.65 0.79
C LYS A 83 3.10 -8.45 1.21
N PRO A 84 1.76 -8.58 1.18
CA PRO A 84 0.85 -7.50 1.60
C PRO A 84 1.12 -6.95 3.01
N GLU A 85 1.60 -7.78 3.92
CA GLU A 85 1.93 -7.45 5.31
C GLU A 85 2.98 -6.32 5.41
N ALA A 86 3.81 -6.14 4.37
CA ALA A 86 4.72 -5.02 4.29
C ALA A 86 3.99 -3.67 4.33
N PHE A 87 2.90 -3.55 3.56
CA PHE A 87 2.10 -2.34 3.48
C PHE A 87 1.28 -2.15 4.75
N ARG A 88 0.75 -3.25 5.30
CA ARG A 88 0.05 -3.23 6.59
C ARG A 88 0.96 -2.72 7.70
N SER A 89 2.19 -3.24 7.81
CA SER A 89 3.16 -2.79 8.81
C SER A 89 3.54 -1.32 8.66
N ILE A 90 3.70 -0.83 7.42
CA ILE A 90 3.95 0.61 7.18
C ILE A 90 2.76 1.44 7.66
N PHE A 91 1.54 1.02 7.32
CA PHE A 91 0.31 1.70 7.70
C PHE A 91 0.14 1.73 9.23
N ASP A 92 0.27 0.59 9.90
CA ASP A 92 0.14 0.46 11.36
C ASP A 92 1.18 1.32 12.09
N GLY A 93 2.47 1.20 11.72
CA GLY A 93 3.54 1.98 12.34
C GLY A 93 3.43 3.48 12.06
N PHE A 94 2.91 3.86 10.90
CA PHE A 94 2.65 5.25 10.56
C PHE A 94 1.53 5.81 11.43
N ASN A 95 0.39 5.09 11.50
CA ASN A 95 -0.76 5.45 12.31
C ASN A 95 -0.39 5.54 13.79
N GLU A 96 0.25 4.52 14.37
CA GLU A 96 0.69 4.54 15.77
C GLU A 96 1.56 5.76 16.09
N THR A 97 2.46 6.13 15.17
CA THR A 97 3.35 7.28 15.39
C THR A 97 2.59 8.60 15.33
N ILE A 98 1.65 8.76 14.40
CA ILE A 98 0.91 10.03 14.25
C ILE A 98 -0.21 10.19 15.28
N THR A 99 -0.77 9.08 15.79
CA THR A 99 -1.79 9.06 16.84
C THR A 99 -1.20 9.08 18.24
N LYS A 100 0.12 8.96 18.35
CA LYS A 100 0.81 8.97 19.65
C LYS A 100 0.48 10.25 20.42
N GLY A 101 -0.23 10.09 21.53
CA GLY A 101 -0.64 11.20 22.40
C GLY A 101 -2.04 11.73 22.13
N PHE A 102 -2.81 11.11 21.24
CA PHE A 102 -4.26 11.31 21.19
C PHE A 102 -4.82 10.82 22.53
N SER A 103 -5.56 11.68 23.22
CA SER A 103 -5.93 11.47 24.63
C SER A 103 -7.42 11.42 24.87
N GLU A 104 -8.19 11.31 23.79
CA GLU A 104 -9.64 11.42 23.87
C GLU A 104 -10.28 10.13 24.35
N LYS A 105 -11.16 10.27 25.34
CA LYS A 105 -11.91 9.16 25.92
C LYS A 105 -13.05 8.68 25.03
N MET A 106 -13.43 9.46 23.99
CA MET A 106 -14.55 9.18 23.11
C MET A 106 -14.32 9.81 21.72
N PRO A 107 -13.52 9.16 20.86
CA PRO A 107 -13.27 9.66 19.50
C PRO A 107 -14.55 9.67 18.67
N ILE A 108 -14.70 10.68 17.80
CA ILE A 108 -15.79 10.78 16.85
C ILE A 108 -15.30 10.36 15.46
N PHE A 109 -15.95 9.35 14.89
CA PHE A 109 -15.63 8.85 13.55
C PHE A 109 -16.74 9.19 12.56
N ALA A 110 -16.34 9.73 11.41
CA ALA A 110 -17.14 9.66 10.19
C ALA A 110 -16.88 8.31 9.53
N VAL A 111 -17.94 7.56 9.27
CA VAL A 111 -17.84 6.21 8.70
C VAL A 111 -18.61 6.18 7.39
N ASP A 112 -17.95 5.70 6.34
CA ASP A 112 -18.58 5.45 5.04
C ASP A 112 -18.03 4.16 4.43
N GLY A 113 -18.82 3.56 3.54
CA GLY A 113 -18.51 2.29 2.89
C GLY A 113 -18.44 2.44 1.38
N SER A 114 -17.50 1.75 0.74
CA SER A 114 -17.47 1.65 -0.72
C SER A 114 -17.11 0.24 -1.15
N ASP A 115 -17.73 -0.20 -2.23
CA ASP A 115 -17.31 -1.40 -2.93
C ASP A 115 -16.21 -1.08 -3.93
N ILE A 116 -15.15 -1.89 -3.92
CA ILE A 116 -13.99 -1.78 -4.79
C ILE A 116 -13.98 -3.02 -5.69
N GLN A 117 -14.30 -2.82 -6.97
CA GLN A 117 -14.19 -3.90 -7.94
C GLN A 117 -12.71 -4.11 -8.30
N ILE A 118 -12.25 -5.35 -8.12
CA ILE A 118 -10.88 -5.76 -8.46
C ILE A 118 -10.87 -6.67 -9.68
N ALA A 119 -9.67 -6.99 -10.16
CA ALA A 119 -9.51 -7.93 -11.27
C ALA A 119 -10.15 -9.28 -10.93
N THR A 120 -10.93 -9.82 -11.88
CA THR A 120 -11.65 -11.08 -11.66
C THR A 120 -10.67 -12.23 -11.46
N ASN A 121 -10.78 -12.90 -10.31
CA ASN A 121 -10.08 -14.11 -9.91
C ASN A 121 -11.08 -15.07 -9.24
N PRO A 122 -11.59 -16.09 -9.97
CA PRO A 122 -12.50 -17.10 -9.42
C PRO A 122 -11.90 -17.92 -8.27
N GLY A 123 -10.57 -17.96 -8.14
CA GLY A 123 -9.89 -18.63 -7.04
C GLY A 123 -9.90 -17.86 -5.72
N ASP A 124 -10.21 -16.55 -5.76
CA ASP A 124 -10.40 -15.75 -4.55
C ASP A 124 -11.89 -15.78 -4.13
N THR A 125 -12.29 -16.88 -3.51
CA THR A 125 -13.68 -17.15 -3.15
C THR A 125 -14.27 -16.17 -2.14
N GLY A 126 -13.43 -15.44 -1.39
CA GLY A 126 -13.86 -14.44 -0.42
C GLY A 126 -14.39 -13.16 -1.06
N SER A 127 -13.96 -12.86 -2.29
CA SER A 127 -14.38 -11.67 -3.03
C SER A 127 -15.10 -11.99 -4.35
N TYR A 128 -15.09 -13.25 -4.80
CA TYR A 128 -15.66 -13.65 -6.08
C TYR A 128 -17.18 -13.80 -6.06
N TYR A 129 -17.82 -13.12 -7.00
CA TYR A 129 -19.23 -13.25 -7.32
C TYR A 129 -19.36 -13.90 -8.70
N PRO A 130 -20.05 -15.04 -8.82
CA PRO A 130 -20.13 -15.78 -10.09
C PRO A 130 -20.94 -15.06 -11.19
N GLY A 131 -21.63 -13.97 -10.85
CA GLY A 131 -22.60 -13.31 -11.72
C GLY A 131 -23.93 -14.07 -11.79
N SER A 132 -25.00 -13.39 -12.18
CA SER A 132 -26.33 -13.99 -12.39
C SER A 132 -26.93 -13.50 -13.71
N ASN A 133 -27.90 -14.24 -14.26
CA ASN A 133 -28.64 -13.83 -15.47
C ASN A 133 -27.75 -13.41 -16.66
N GLY A 134 -26.68 -14.18 -16.92
CA GLY A 134 -25.74 -13.91 -18.01
C GLY A 134 -24.67 -12.85 -17.73
N GLN A 135 -24.65 -12.27 -16.52
CA GLN A 135 -23.55 -11.41 -16.09
C GLN A 135 -22.26 -12.21 -15.91
N LYS A 136 -21.13 -11.62 -16.30
CA LYS A 136 -19.80 -12.19 -16.05
C LYS A 136 -19.50 -12.13 -14.55
N GLY A 137 -18.80 -13.14 -14.05
CA GLY A 137 -18.27 -13.13 -12.69
C GLY A 137 -17.26 -11.99 -12.47
N TYR A 138 -17.21 -11.49 -11.24
CA TYR A 138 -16.37 -10.37 -10.84
C TYR A 138 -15.90 -10.56 -9.40
N ASN A 139 -14.85 -9.83 -9.01
CA ASN A 139 -14.41 -9.78 -7.62
C ASN A 139 -14.68 -8.40 -7.04
N LEU A 140 -15.25 -8.34 -5.84
CA LEU A 140 -15.64 -7.12 -5.16
C LEU A 140 -15.14 -7.17 -3.71
N LEU A 141 -14.41 -6.13 -3.31
CA LEU A 141 -14.00 -5.93 -1.92
C LEU A 141 -14.87 -4.83 -1.31
N HIS A 142 -15.44 -5.07 -0.13
CA HIS A 142 -16.17 -4.05 0.61
C HIS A 142 -15.21 -3.35 1.58
N LEU A 143 -15.00 -2.05 1.39
CA LEU A 143 -14.20 -1.19 2.26
C LEU A 143 -15.12 -0.41 3.20
N ASN A 144 -14.86 -0.49 4.50
CA ASN A 144 -15.39 0.47 5.48
C ASN A 144 -14.27 1.41 5.89
N ALA A 145 -14.41 2.69 5.56
CA ALA A 145 -13.44 3.71 5.90
C ALA A 145 -13.88 4.43 7.19
N LEU A 146 -13.08 4.33 8.24
CA LEU A 146 -13.30 5.03 9.50
C LEU A 146 -12.40 6.25 9.55
N TYR A 147 -12.97 7.45 9.53
CA TYR A 147 -12.24 8.71 9.54
C TYR A 147 -12.42 9.42 10.88
N GLU A 148 -11.35 9.59 11.64
CA GLU A 148 -11.35 10.30 12.91
C GLU A 148 -11.40 11.81 12.64
N ILE A 149 -12.48 12.46 13.06
CA ILE A 149 -12.81 13.83 12.63
C ILE A 149 -11.82 14.84 13.23
N ASP A 150 -11.50 14.70 14.51
CA ASP A 150 -10.68 15.68 15.24
C ASP A 150 -9.21 15.67 14.82
N TYR A 151 -8.72 14.49 14.41
CA TYR A 151 -7.32 14.28 14.06
C TYR A 151 -7.05 14.18 12.55
N HIS A 152 -8.12 14.10 11.75
CA HIS A 152 -8.06 14.01 10.30
C HIS A 152 -7.27 12.80 9.77
N ILE A 153 -7.52 11.63 10.35
CA ILE A 153 -6.82 10.39 9.99
C ILE A 153 -7.80 9.25 9.73
N TYR A 154 -7.35 8.24 8.98
CA TYR A 154 -8.08 6.98 8.85
C TYR A 154 -7.64 6.01 9.92
N ALA A 155 -8.60 5.49 10.67
CA ALA A 155 -8.42 4.44 11.65
C ALA A 155 -8.65 3.06 11.00
N ASP A 156 -7.96 2.06 11.56
CA ASP A 156 -8.20 0.65 11.25
C ASP A 156 -8.49 -0.04 12.58
N SER A 157 -9.60 -0.78 12.62
CA SER A 157 -10.19 -1.39 13.83
C SER A 157 -9.84 -2.86 13.94
#